data_AF-A0A6P9E5P1-F1
#
_entry.id   AF-A0A6P9E5P1-F1
#
_cell.length_a   1.000
_cell.length_b   1.000
_cell.length_c   1.000
_cell.angle_alpha   90.00
_cell.angle_beta   90.00
_cell.angle_gamma   90.00
#
_symmetry.space_group_name_H-M   'P 1'
#
loop_
_entity.id
_entity.type
_entity.pdbx_description
1 polymer ?
#
loop_
_entity_poly.entity_id
_entity_poly.type
_entity_poly.pdbx_seq_one_letter_code
_entity_poly.pdbx_strand_id
1 'polypeptide(L)'
;VVLDNGMLQVTLSNPQGFVTRIRYNDIDNLLEVLNEESNRGYWDLVWSSPGSTGTTGIFDLIEGTRFEVIVENEEQVEISFTRTWDSSMEGKLVPLNIDKRFIMLRGSSGFYSYAIYEHLEEWPAFNLDETRIAFKLRKDKFHYMAMANNRQRFMPLPDDRLPKRGQTLAYPEAVLLVNPVEPELKGEVDDKYQYSSKNENIRVHGWISTNTDPPMGFWQITPSNEFRSGGPLKQNLTSHVGPTTLA
;
A
#
# COMPACT_ATOMS: atom_id res chain seq x y z
N VAL A 1 -4.44 0.17 18.52
CA VAL A 1 -3.16 0.66 19.10
C VAL A 1 -2.85 2.01 18.47
N VAL A 2 -2.33 2.97 19.23
CA VAL A 2 -1.93 4.29 18.71
C VAL A 2 -0.44 4.46 18.97
N LEU A 3 0.32 4.74 17.91
CA LEU A 3 1.69 5.20 17.97
C LEU A 3 1.69 6.72 17.82
N ASP A 4 2.41 7.42 18.71
CA ASP A 4 2.49 8.88 18.73
C ASP A 4 3.92 9.31 19.08
N ASN A 5 4.51 10.18 18.27
CA ASN A 5 5.84 10.75 18.51
C ASN A 5 5.82 12.28 18.66
N GLY A 6 4.64 12.88 18.86
CA GLY A 6 4.42 14.32 18.96
C GLY A 6 4.42 15.06 17.61
N MET A 7 4.79 14.41 16.50
CA MET A 7 4.72 14.97 15.15
C MET A 7 3.57 14.39 14.35
N LEU A 8 3.34 13.08 14.46
CA LEU A 8 2.23 12.39 13.81
C LEU A 8 1.70 11.25 14.69
N GLN A 9 0.46 10.85 14.44
CA GLN A 9 -0.14 9.68 15.10
C GLN A 9 -0.52 8.63 14.06
N VAL A 10 -0.19 7.36 14.33
CA VAL A 10 -0.63 6.21 13.52
C VAL A 10 -1.51 5.33 14.38
N THR A 11 -2.76 5.13 13.95
CA THR A 11 -3.69 4.21 14.60
C THR A 11 -3.73 2.90 13.82
N LEU A 12 -3.54 1.79 14.53
CA LEU A 12 -3.60 0.44 13.98
C LEU A 12 -4.70 -0.39 14.64
N SER A 13 -5.39 -1.21 13.86
CA SER A 13 -6.34 -2.21 14.38
C SER A 13 -5.60 -3.28 15.20
N ASN A 14 -6.29 -3.85 16.18
CA ASN A 14 -5.72 -4.84 17.10
C ASN A 14 -6.69 -6.03 17.22
N PRO A 15 -6.27 -7.27 16.92
CA PRO A 15 -4.90 -7.71 16.59
C PRO A 15 -4.54 -7.66 15.10
N GLN A 16 -5.41 -7.18 14.21
CA GLN A 16 -5.22 -7.38 12.78
C GLN A 16 -4.03 -6.59 12.19
N GLY A 17 -3.66 -5.44 12.77
CA GLY A 17 -2.52 -4.66 12.31
C GLY A 17 -2.76 -3.95 10.97
N PHE A 18 -3.97 -3.44 10.74
CA PHE A 18 -4.28 -2.51 9.66
C PHE A 18 -4.00 -1.09 10.11
N VAL A 19 -3.43 -0.25 9.25
CA VAL A 19 -3.31 1.18 9.51
C VAL A 19 -4.64 1.85 9.17
N THR A 20 -5.41 2.19 10.20
CA THR A 20 -6.78 2.69 10.06
C THR A 20 -6.84 4.22 10.03
N ARG A 21 -5.83 4.88 10.60
CA ARG A 21 -5.69 6.34 10.60
C ARG A 21 -4.23 6.78 10.67
N ILE A 22 -3.91 7.81 9.90
CA ILE A 22 -2.67 8.58 10.05
C ILE A 22 -3.08 10.03 10.26
N ARG A 23 -2.78 10.58 11.44
CA ARG A 23 -3.01 11.98 11.79
C ARG A 23 -1.70 12.74 11.65
N TYR A 24 -1.74 13.85 10.92
CA TYR A 24 -0.58 14.72 10.73
C TYR A 24 -1.05 16.16 10.53
N ASN A 25 -0.39 17.09 11.21
CA ASN A 25 -0.85 18.49 11.33
C ASN A 25 -2.34 18.55 11.76
N ASP A 26 -3.11 19.44 11.14
CA ASP A 26 -4.54 19.63 11.43
C ASP A 26 -5.45 18.63 10.71
N ILE A 27 -4.89 17.61 10.06
CA ILE A 27 -5.66 16.60 9.34
C ILE A 27 -5.81 15.36 10.21
N ASP A 28 -7.05 15.10 10.63
CA ASP A 28 -7.39 13.96 11.48
C ASP A 28 -7.02 12.61 10.85
N ASN A 29 -7.30 12.42 9.56
CA ASN A 29 -6.94 11.21 8.84
C ASN A 29 -6.48 11.52 7.41
N LEU A 30 -5.27 11.10 7.06
CA LEU A 30 -4.73 11.16 5.70
C LEU A 30 -5.30 10.06 4.78
N LEU A 31 -5.81 8.96 5.37
CA LEU A 31 -6.33 7.80 4.64
C LEU A 31 -7.79 7.98 4.25
N GLU A 32 -8.22 7.32 3.17
CA GLU A 32 -9.57 7.41 2.61
C GLU A 32 -10.62 6.93 3.63
N VAL A 33 -11.32 7.88 4.26
CA VAL A 33 -12.24 7.62 5.36
C VAL A 33 -13.54 6.96 4.89
N LEU A 34 -13.86 7.05 3.60
CA LEU A 34 -15.00 6.36 3.01
C LEU A 34 -14.74 4.86 2.79
N ASN A 35 -13.48 4.42 2.88
CA ASN A 35 -13.16 3.00 2.89
C ASN A 35 -13.36 2.39 4.29
N GLU A 36 -13.74 1.13 4.31
CA GLU A 36 -13.62 0.25 5.48
C GLU A 36 -12.20 0.33 6.05
N GLU A 37 -12.07 0.22 7.38
CA GLU A 37 -10.78 0.41 8.06
C GLU A 37 -9.68 -0.54 7.58
N SER A 38 -10.05 -1.77 7.22
CA SER A 38 -9.14 -2.79 6.66
C SER A 38 -8.66 -2.47 5.24
N ASN A 39 -9.30 -1.51 4.57
CA ASN A 39 -9.04 -1.11 3.18
C ASN A 39 -8.45 0.32 3.10
N ARG A 40 -7.71 0.75 4.13
CA ARG A 40 -7.05 2.06 4.19
C ARG A 40 -5.53 1.94 4.06
N GLY A 41 -4.88 1.33 5.04
CA GLY A 41 -3.47 0.98 4.99
C GLY A 41 -3.28 -0.47 5.43
N TYR A 42 -2.73 -1.32 4.56
CA TYR A 42 -2.68 -2.76 4.81
C TYR A 42 -1.54 -3.45 4.09
N TRP A 43 -1.18 -4.63 4.58
CA TRP A 43 -0.32 -5.59 3.89
C TRP A 43 -1.19 -6.68 3.29
N ASP A 44 -0.88 -7.07 2.07
CA ASP A 44 -1.51 -8.19 1.39
C ASP A 44 -0.48 -9.04 0.64
N LEU A 45 -0.93 -10.24 0.28
CA LEU A 45 -0.18 -11.12 -0.60
C LEU A 45 -1.12 -11.84 -1.57
N VAL A 46 -0.54 -12.30 -2.67
CA VAL A 46 -1.20 -13.20 -3.62
C VAL A 46 -0.37 -14.46 -3.69
N TRP A 47 -1.01 -15.61 -3.49
CA TRP A 47 -0.33 -16.91 -3.46
C TRP A 47 -1.13 -17.97 -4.20
N SER A 48 -0.50 -19.07 -4.57
CA SER A 48 -1.17 -20.20 -5.21
C SER A 48 -0.54 -21.54 -4.84
N SER A 49 -1.32 -22.62 -4.99
CA SER A 49 -0.77 -23.97 -4.83
C SER A 49 0.15 -24.32 -6.02
N PRO A 50 1.21 -25.12 -5.81
CA PRO A 50 2.09 -25.56 -6.88
C PRO A 50 1.31 -26.24 -8.01
N GLY A 51 1.66 -25.95 -9.26
CA GLY A 51 1.01 -26.53 -10.44
C GLY A 51 -0.36 -25.93 -10.79
N SER A 52 -0.79 -24.87 -10.11
CA SER A 52 -2.00 -24.12 -10.48
C SER A 52 -1.87 -23.55 -11.90
N THR A 53 -2.88 -23.78 -12.74
CA THR A 53 -2.89 -23.42 -14.18
C THR A 53 -3.51 -22.06 -14.48
N GLY A 54 -4.15 -21.43 -13.49
CA GLY A 54 -4.74 -20.10 -13.60
C GLY A 54 -3.74 -18.99 -13.25
N THR A 55 -3.98 -17.80 -13.78
CA THR A 55 -3.18 -16.58 -13.48
C THR A 55 -3.68 -15.83 -12.25
N THR A 56 -4.85 -16.21 -11.73
CA THR A 56 -5.49 -15.55 -10.59
C THR A 56 -5.15 -16.34 -9.33
N GLY A 57 -4.18 -15.87 -8.56
CA GLY A 57 -3.86 -16.43 -7.25
C GLY A 57 -4.94 -16.12 -6.20
N ILE A 58 -4.72 -16.62 -5.00
CA ILE A 58 -5.53 -16.38 -3.80
C ILE A 58 -5.06 -15.08 -3.17
N PHE A 59 -5.95 -14.09 -3.12
CA PHE A 59 -5.71 -12.83 -2.41
C PHE A 59 -5.89 -13.03 -0.91
N ASP A 60 -4.88 -12.65 -0.14
CA ASP A 60 -4.88 -12.76 1.32
C ASP A 60 -4.51 -11.41 1.91
N LEU A 61 -5.50 -10.80 2.56
CA LEU A 61 -5.29 -9.62 3.39
C LEU A 61 -4.67 -10.08 4.71
N ILE A 62 -3.42 -9.69 4.97
CA ILE A 62 -2.67 -10.23 6.11
C ILE A 62 -3.27 -9.69 7.40
N GLU A 63 -4.02 -10.53 8.11
CA GLU A 63 -4.65 -10.23 9.40
C GLU A 63 -3.86 -10.86 10.55
N GLY A 64 -3.26 -10.03 11.41
CA GLY A 64 -2.65 -10.51 12.64
C GLY A 64 -3.70 -11.10 13.59
N THR A 65 -3.33 -12.17 14.29
CA THR A 65 -4.12 -12.79 15.36
C THR A 65 -3.55 -12.48 16.74
N ARG A 66 -2.33 -11.95 16.83
CA ARG A 66 -1.66 -11.58 18.08
C ARG A 66 -0.88 -10.29 17.93
N PHE A 67 -0.99 -9.42 18.94
CA PHE A 67 -0.27 -8.15 19.04
C PHE A 67 0.77 -8.20 20.16
N GLU A 68 1.95 -7.65 19.90
CA GLU A 68 3.02 -7.49 20.89
C GLU A 68 3.73 -6.13 20.74
N VAL A 69 4.20 -5.58 21.86
CA VAL A 69 5.16 -4.47 21.88
C VAL A 69 6.56 -5.10 21.97
N ILE A 70 7.39 -4.87 20.96
CA ILE A 70 8.73 -5.44 20.86
C ILE A 70 9.76 -4.51 21.52
N VAL A 71 9.64 -3.21 21.26
CA VAL A 71 10.49 -2.17 21.86
C VAL A 71 9.62 -1.00 22.27
N GLU A 72 9.85 -0.46 23.46
CA GLU A 72 9.26 0.79 23.93
C GLU A 72 10.28 1.52 24.80
N ASN A 73 10.79 2.65 24.29
CA ASN A 73 11.68 3.56 25.01
C ASN A 73 11.53 4.99 24.46
N GLU A 74 12.32 5.92 24.99
CA GLU A 74 12.23 7.35 24.65
C GLU A 74 12.51 7.65 23.16
N GLU A 75 13.27 6.80 22.47
CA GLU A 75 13.72 7.05 21.11
C GLU A 75 12.89 6.29 20.06
N GLN A 76 12.28 5.14 20.42
CA GLN A 76 11.48 4.35 19.51
C GLN A 76 10.39 3.51 20.19
N VAL A 77 9.34 3.25 19.41
CA VAL A 77 8.37 2.19 19.66
C VAL A 77 8.32 1.25 18.46
N GLU A 78 8.46 -0.05 18.71
CA GLU A 78 8.27 -1.12 17.72
C GLU A 78 7.15 -2.05 18.19
N ILE A 79 6.19 -2.29 17.31
CA ILE A 79 5.07 -3.20 17.55
C ILE A 79 5.00 -4.28 16.48
N SER A 80 4.46 -5.43 16.87
CA SER A 80 4.33 -6.63 16.05
C SER A 80 2.87 -7.09 16.00
N PHE A 81 2.46 -7.56 14.82
CA PHE A 81 1.20 -8.23 14.57
C PHE A 81 1.46 -9.55 13.85
N THR A 82 1.32 -10.66 14.58
CA THR A 82 1.66 -12.00 14.10
C THR A 82 0.43 -12.80 13.69
N ARG A 83 0.57 -13.62 12.65
CA ARG A 83 -0.36 -14.68 12.25
C ARG A 83 0.44 -15.95 12.04
N THR A 84 0.14 -16.98 12.82
CA THR A 84 0.74 -18.31 12.66
C THR A 84 -0.11 -19.18 11.75
N TRP A 85 0.52 -20.17 11.11
CA TRP A 85 -0.17 -21.14 10.26
C TRP A 85 -0.14 -22.55 10.87
N ASP A 86 -1.21 -23.32 10.65
CA ASP A 86 -1.26 -24.75 10.92
C ASP A 86 -2.11 -25.47 9.85
N SER A 87 -2.08 -26.81 9.86
CA SER A 87 -2.74 -27.64 8.83
C SER A 87 -4.26 -27.46 8.73
N SER A 88 -4.94 -26.90 9.75
CA SER A 88 -6.38 -26.61 9.67
C SER A 88 -6.71 -25.43 8.74
N MET A 89 -5.69 -24.64 8.39
CA MET A 89 -5.77 -23.46 7.52
C MET A 89 -5.39 -23.77 6.06
N GLU A 90 -5.01 -25.01 5.75
CA GLU A 90 -4.63 -25.42 4.41
C GLU A 90 -5.71 -25.10 3.37
N GLY A 91 -5.28 -24.57 2.22
CA GLY A 91 -6.15 -24.12 1.13
C GLY A 91 -6.92 -22.83 1.39
N LYS A 92 -6.85 -22.26 2.61
CA LYS A 92 -7.51 -21.00 2.98
C LYS A 92 -6.54 -19.85 3.15
N LEU A 93 -5.41 -20.12 3.80
CA LEU A 93 -4.34 -19.16 4.06
C LEU A 93 -3.01 -19.71 3.57
N VAL A 94 -2.12 -18.79 3.19
CA VAL A 94 -0.77 -19.13 2.77
C VAL A 94 -0.05 -19.89 3.91
N PRO A 95 0.72 -20.96 3.61
CA PRO A 95 1.50 -21.69 4.61
C PRO A 95 2.69 -20.88 5.16
N LEU A 96 2.43 -19.76 5.84
CA LEU A 96 3.46 -18.88 6.39
C LEU A 96 3.10 -18.43 7.80
N ASN A 97 4.10 -18.46 8.69
CA ASN A 97 4.12 -17.57 9.83
C ASN A 97 4.46 -16.18 9.31
N ILE A 98 3.63 -15.20 9.69
CA ILE A 98 3.80 -13.82 9.25
C ILE A 98 3.86 -12.92 10.48
N ASP A 99 4.90 -12.09 10.56
CA ASP A 99 5.05 -11.03 11.57
C ASP A 99 5.16 -9.67 10.85
N LYS A 100 4.10 -8.87 10.92
CA LYS A 100 4.11 -7.49 10.42
C LYS A 100 4.54 -6.56 11.54
N ARG A 101 5.52 -5.72 11.27
CA ARG A 101 6.04 -4.75 12.25
C ARG A 101 5.88 -3.32 11.80
N PHE A 102 5.75 -2.46 12.80
CA PHE A 102 5.69 -1.02 12.64
C PHE A 102 6.62 -0.37 13.66
N ILE A 103 7.47 0.55 13.20
CA ILE A 103 8.38 1.31 14.05
C ILE A 103 8.05 2.79 13.93
N MET A 104 7.89 3.46 15.06
CA MET A 104 7.82 4.91 15.15
C MET A 104 9.01 5.43 15.93
N LEU A 105 9.77 6.33 15.31
CA LEU A 105 10.92 6.98 15.93
C LEU A 105 10.54 8.36 16.44
N ARG A 106 11.16 8.76 17.56
CA ARG A 106 11.08 10.12 18.06
C ARG A 106 11.68 11.11 17.05
N GLY A 107 11.02 12.24 16.85
CA GLY A 107 11.51 13.30 15.95
C GLY A 107 11.47 12.97 14.45
N SER A 108 10.80 11.89 14.04
CA SER A 108 10.65 11.52 12.63
C SER A 108 9.25 11.88 12.09
N SER A 109 9.17 12.45 10.88
CA SER A 109 7.91 12.75 10.20
C SER A 109 7.37 11.56 9.39
N GLY A 110 7.51 10.36 9.93
CA GLY A 110 7.03 9.13 9.32
C GLY A 110 7.14 7.93 10.26
N PHE A 111 6.78 6.76 9.75
CA PHE A 111 6.93 5.48 10.44
C PHE A 111 7.48 4.45 9.44
N TYR A 112 8.10 3.41 9.98
CA TYR A 112 8.64 2.30 9.19
C TYR A 112 7.69 1.10 9.30
N SER A 113 7.65 0.28 8.26
CA SER A 113 6.99 -1.02 8.32
C SER A 113 7.76 -2.04 7.51
N TYR A 114 7.75 -3.28 8.00
CA TYR A 114 8.31 -4.44 7.33
C TYR A 114 7.54 -5.69 7.76
N ALA A 115 7.71 -6.77 7.02
CA ALA A 115 7.15 -8.07 7.36
C ALA A 115 8.24 -9.14 7.36
N ILE A 116 8.13 -10.09 8.29
CA ILE A 116 8.96 -11.28 8.37
C ILE A 116 8.08 -12.47 8.01
N TYR A 117 8.53 -13.27 7.05
CA TYR A 117 7.85 -14.49 6.61
C TYR A 117 8.72 -15.71 6.94
N GLU A 118 8.14 -16.68 7.64
CA GLU A 118 8.78 -17.94 7.97
C GLU A 118 7.94 -19.09 7.41
N HIS A 119 8.60 -19.95 6.62
CA HIS A 119 8.05 -21.21 6.11
C HIS A 119 8.82 -22.35 6.77
N LEU A 120 8.11 -23.32 7.35
CA LEU A 120 8.71 -24.50 7.95
C LEU A 120 8.81 -25.64 6.94
N GLU A 121 9.87 -26.44 7.02
CA GLU A 121 10.16 -27.54 6.07
C GLU A 121 9.00 -28.52 5.90
N GLU A 122 8.26 -28.78 6.97
CA GLU A 122 7.13 -29.73 7.01
C GLU A 122 5.84 -29.17 6.36
N TRP A 123 5.83 -27.90 5.98
CA TRP A 123 4.62 -27.24 5.47
C TRP A 123 4.49 -27.34 3.96
N PRO A 124 3.25 -27.34 3.42
CA PRO A 124 3.02 -27.43 1.99
C PRO A 124 3.80 -26.36 1.20
N ALA A 125 4.35 -26.76 0.06
CA ALA A 125 4.92 -25.83 -0.89
C ALA A 125 3.83 -24.93 -1.49
N PHE A 126 4.21 -23.71 -1.88
CA PHE A 126 3.32 -22.73 -2.49
C PHE A 126 4.11 -21.78 -3.40
N ASN A 127 3.40 -21.05 -4.27
CA ASN A 127 3.97 -19.92 -5.01
C ASN A 127 3.54 -18.62 -4.33
N LEU A 128 4.47 -17.69 -4.15
CA LEU A 128 4.20 -16.33 -3.70
C LEU A 128 4.31 -15.39 -4.91
N ASP A 129 3.17 -14.99 -5.45
CA ASP A 129 3.09 -14.21 -6.68
C ASP A 129 3.25 -12.71 -6.41
N GLU A 130 2.71 -12.23 -5.29
CA GLU A 130 2.78 -10.84 -4.85
C GLU A 130 2.88 -10.77 -3.32
N THR A 131 3.63 -9.80 -2.82
CA THR A 131 3.48 -9.27 -1.46
C THR A 131 3.63 -7.77 -1.55
N ARG A 132 2.76 -7.03 -0.86
CA ARG A 132 2.79 -5.58 -0.90
C ARG A 132 2.25 -4.94 0.36
N ILE A 133 2.67 -3.71 0.60
CA ILE A 133 1.96 -2.77 1.47
C ILE A 133 1.25 -1.73 0.60
N ALA A 134 0.02 -1.37 0.98
CA ALA A 134 -0.80 -0.40 0.27
C ALA A 134 -1.31 0.67 1.23
N PHE A 135 -1.29 1.93 0.80
CA PHE A 135 -1.93 3.06 1.47
C PHE A 135 -2.86 3.78 0.50
N LYS A 136 -4.15 3.86 0.86
CA LYS A 136 -5.20 4.56 0.12
C LYS A 136 -5.47 5.88 0.80
N LEU A 137 -5.00 6.95 0.18
CA LEU A 137 -5.10 8.32 0.70
C LEU A 137 -6.45 8.92 0.35
N ARG A 138 -6.78 10.02 1.02
CA ARG A 138 -8.00 10.80 0.76
C ARG A 138 -8.01 11.40 -0.64
N LYS A 139 -8.98 11.01 -1.46
CA LYS A 139 -9.15 11.55 -2.82
C LYS A 139 -9.46 13.04 -2.85
N ASP A 140 -10.06 13.60 -1.79
CA ASP A 140 -10.37 15.03 -1.68
C ASP A 140 -9.16 15.90 -1.29
N LYS A 141 -8.03 15.28 -0.94
CA LYS A 141 -6.84 15.99 -0.48
C LYS A 141 -5.66 15.83 -1.43
N PHE A 142 -5.43 14.62 -1.93
CA PHE A 142 -4.23 14.26 -2.68
C PHE A 142 -4.52 14.17 -4.18
N HIS A 143 -4.03 15.14 -4.95
CA HIS A 143 -4.34 15.29 -6.37
C HIS A 143 -3.11 15.25 -7.27
N TYR A 144 -1.92 15.52 -6.73
CA TYR A 144 -0.68 15.55 -7.49
C TYR A 144 0.16 14.34 -7.12
N MET A 145 0.56 13.54 -8.10
CA MET A 145 1.39 12.36 -7.90
C MET A 145 2.79 12.60 -8.44
N ALA A 146 3.80 12.15 -7.72
CA ALA A 146 5.19 12.20 -8.13
C ALA A 146 5.84 10.83 -7.96
N MET A 147 6.36 10.28 -9.06
CA MET A 147 7.06 8.98 -9.08
C MET A 147 8.53 9.11 -9.46
N ALA A 148 8.86 10.15 -10.23
CA ALA A 148 10.21 10.52 -10.62
C ALA A 148 10.22 11.99 -11.03
N ASN A 149 11.40 12.59 -11.13
CA ASN A 149 11.56 14.00 -11.54
C ASN A 149 10.86 14.34 -12.87
N ASN A 150 10.76 13.38 -13.78
CA ASN A 150 10.10 13.52 -15.08
C ASN A 150 8.74 12.81 -15.19
N ARG A 151 8.24 12.24 -14.09
CA ARG A 151 6.95 11.52 -14.04
C ARG A 151 6.17 11.98 -12.82
N GLN A 152 5.61 13.17 -12.95
CA GLN A 152 4.83 13.84 -11.93
C GLN A 152 3.77 14.72 -12.59
N ARG A 153 2.54 14.71 -12.07
CA ARG A 153 1.39 15.44 -12.63
C ARG A 153 0.22 15.47 -11.68
N PHE A 154 -0.75 16.35 -11.98
CA PHE A 154 -2.11 16.17 -11.48
C PHE A 154 -2.73 14.90 -12.06
N MET A 155 -3.36 14.13 -11.20
CA MET A 155 -3.97 12.85 -11.54
C MET A 155 -5.48 13.01 -11.66
N PRO A 156 -6.14 12.24 -12.54
CA PRO A 156 -7.59 12.19 -12.53
C PRO A 156 -8.08 11.61 -11.19
N LEU A 157 -9.31 11.96 -10.82
CA LEU A 157 -9.98 11.38 -9.66
C LEU A 157 -10.42 9.94 -9.97
N PRO A 158 -10.55 9.06 -8.96
CA PRO A 158 -11.14 7.75 -9.18
C PRO A 158 -12.56 7.82 -9.77
N ASP A 159 -13.30 8.89 -9.46
CA ASP A 159 -14.64 9.12 -10.00
C ASP A 159 -14.64 9.45 -11.51
N ASP A 160 -13.52 9.95 -12.04
CA ASP A 160 -13.35 10.20 -13.48
C ASP A 160 -13.32 8.90 -14.30
N ARG A 161 -13.02 7.78 -13.64
CA ARG A 161 -13.03 6.44 -14.26
C ARG A 161 -14.43 5.81 -14.31
N LEU A 162 -15.41 6.35 -13.58
CA LEU A 162 -16.76 5.78 -13.47
C LEU A 162 -17.61 6.03 -14.73
N PRO A 163 -18.65 5.21 -14.99
CA PRO A 163 -19.56 5.44 -16.11
C PRO A 163 -20.08 6.89 -16.17
N LYS A 164 -20.26 7.42 -17.38
CA LYS A 164 -20.57 8.84 -17.72
C LYS A 164 -19.37 9.80 -17.68
N ARG A 165 -18.30 9.48 -16.95
CA ARG A 165 -17.06 10.27 -16.92
C ARG A 165 -15.90 9.56 -17.62
N GLY A 166 -15.86 8.24 -17.48
CA GLY A 166 -14.88 7.36 -18.11
C GLY A 166 -15.53 6.28 -18.97
N GLN A 167 -14.72 5.73 -19.87
CA GLN A 167 -15.04 4.56 -20.69
C GLN A 167 -13.91 3.54 -20.56
N THR A 168 -14.19 2.41 -19.92
CA THR A 168 -13.28 1.26 -19.92
C THR A 168 -13.02 0.80 -21.35
N LEU A 169 -11.75 0.58 -21.68
CA LEU A 169 -11.30 0.11 -22.99
C LEU A 169 -11.23 -1.42 -23.01
N ALA A 170 -10.27 -2.00 -23.73
CA ALA A 170 -10.14 -3.45 -23.87
C ALA A 170 -9.82 -4.15 -22.52
N TYR A 171 -9.16 -3.45 -21.60
CA TYR A 171 -8.75 -3.96 -20.29
C TYR A 171 -9.37 -3.10 -19.18
N PRO A 172 -9.75 -3.70 -18.04
CA PRO A 172 -10.38 -2.97 -16.94
C PRO A 172 -9.48 -1.88 -16.34
N GLU A 173 -8.16 -2.04 -16.45
CA GLU A 173 -7.19 -1.04 -16.02
C GLU A 173 -7.18 0.23 -16.88
N ALA A 174 -7.41 0.10 -18.19
CA ALA A 174 -7.32 1.20 -19.15
C ALA A 174 -8.68 1.89 -19.34
N VAL A 175 -8.76 3.15 -18.93
CA VAL A 175 -10.00 3.95 -18.98
C VAL A 175 -9.77 5.26 -19.70
N LEU A 176 -10.51 5.49 -20.79
CA LEU A 176 -10.56 6.77 -21.48
C LEU A 176 -11.34 7.78 -20.65
N LEU A 177 -10.75 8.95 -20.40
CA LEU A 177 -11.38 10.06 -19.68
C LEU A 177 -12.25 10.89 -20.64
N VAL A 178 -13.57 10.64 -20.62
CA VAL A 178 -14.54 11.27 -21.54
C VAL A 178 -15.01 12.62 -21.03
N ASN A 179 -15.27 12.73 -19.73
CA ASN A 179 -15.75 13.95 -19.07
C ASN A 179 -15.15 14.07 -17.64
N PRO A 180 -13.82 14.19 -17.51
CA PRO A 180 -13.14 14.31 -16.22
C PRO A 180 -13.45 15.63 -15.50
N VAL A 181 -13.16 15.72 -14.18
CA VAL A 181 -13.38 16.95 -13.40
C VAL A 181 -12.48 18.05 -13.94
N GLU A 182 -11.20 17.72 -14.15
CA GLU A 182 -10.22 18.61 -14.76
C GLU A 182 -10.31 18.50 -16.29
N PRO A 183 -10.77 19.55 -17.00
CA PRO A 183 -11.02 19.48 -18.44
C PRO A 183 -9.77 19.17 -19.28
N GLU A 184 -8.58 19.53 -18.79
CA GLU A 184 -7.29 19.28 -19.45
C GLU A 184 -6.99 17.78 -19.60
N LEU A 185 -7.58 16.92 -18.75
CA LEU A 185 -7.38 15.47 -18.79
C LEU A 185 -8.28 14.78 -19.82
N LYS A 186 -9.19 15.51 -20.47
CA LYS A 186 -10.15 14.94 -21.40
C LYS A 186 -9.46 14.34 -22.62
N GLY A 187 -9.82 13.09 -22.93
CA GLY A 187 -9.25 12.34 -24.05
C GLY A 187 -8.00 11.54 -23.69
N GLU A 188 -7.45 11.71 -22.48
CA GLU A 188 -6.37 10.85 -21.99
C GLU A 188 -6.88 9.46 -21.60
N VAL A 189 -5.98 8.48 -21.60
CA VAL A 189 -6.24 7.12 -21.10
C VAL A 189 -5.47 6.93 -19.80
N ASP A 190 -6.20 6.72 -18.72
CA ASP A 190 -5.62 6.35 -17.43
C ASP A 190 -5.49 4.82 -17.33
N ASP A 191 -4.28 4.34 -17.12
CA ASP A 191 -3.96 2.93 -16.93
C ASP A 191 -2.92 2.79 -15.81
N LYS A 192 -3.26 2.01 -14.77
CA LYS A 192 -2.42 1.84 -13.58
C LYS A 192 -1.01 1.34 -13.93
N TYR A 193 -0.85 0.54 -15.00
CA TYR A 193 0.44 0.00 -15.39
C TYR A 193 1.38 1.04 -16.00
N GLN A 194 0.85 2.19 -16.49
CA GLN A 194 1.67 3.33 -16.93
C GLN A 194 2.44 3.98 -15.79
N TYR A 195 2.08 3.66 -14.54
CA TYR A 195 2.73 4.15 -13.32
C TYR A 195 3.70 3.13 -12.72
N SER A 196 4.00 2.05 -13.45
CA SER A 196 5.03 1.10 -13.03
C SER A 196 6.43 1.69 -13.17
N SER A 197 7.37 1.14 -12.41
CA SER A 197 8.79 1.46 -12.52
C SER A 197 9.63 0.21 -12.35
N LYS A 198 10.82 0.20 -12.94
CA LYS A 198 11.81 -0.87 -12.71
C LYS A 198 12.25 -0.89 -11.25
N ASN A 199 12.48 -2.06 -10.69
CA ASN A 199 12.96 -2.24 -9.31
C ASN A 199 14.12 -1.32 -8.95
N GLU A 200 15.14 -1.24 -9.81
CA GLU A 200 16.33 -0.39 -9.60
C GLU A 200 16.02 1.11 -9.41
N ASN A 201 14.87 1.56 -9.92
CA ASN A 201 14.44 2.96 -9.93
C ASN A 201 13.36 3.27 -8.89
N ILE A 202 12.70 2.27 -8.29
CA ILE A 202 11.69 2.51 -7.25
C ILE A 202 12.41 2.80 -5.94
N ARG A 203 12.56 4.09 -5.63
CA ARG A 203 13.17 4.59 -4.38
C ARG A 203 12.19 5.40 -3.56
N VAL A 204 11.65 6.46 -4.15
CA VAL A 204 10.66 7.34 -3.51
C VAL A 204 9.58 7.70 -4.52
N HIS A 205 8.32 7.57 -4.10
CA HIS A 205 7.17 8.02 -4.86
C HIS A 205 6.01 8.29 -3.91
N GLY A 206 5.01 9.02 -4.38
CA GLY A 206 3.87 9.33 -3.53
C GLY A 206 2.98 10.44 -4.08
N TRP A 207 2.29 11.07 -3.16
CA TRP A 207 1.25 12.04 -3.43
C TRP A 207 1.46 13.33 -2.66
N ILE A 208 1.03 14.43 -3.26
CA ILE A 208 1.07 15.77 -2.68
C ILE A 208 -0.37 16.27 -2.57
N SER A 209 -0.70 16.75 -1.37
CA SER A 209 -1.89 17.53 -1.11
C SER A 209 -1.58 19.00 -1.33
N THR A 210 -2.00 19.51 -2.48
CA THR A 210 -1.81 20.91 -2.88
C THR A 210 -2.81 21.87 -2.23
N ASN A 211 -3.88 21.33 -1.64
CA ASN A 211 -4.98 22.12 -1.07
C ASN A 211 -4.79 22.33 0.45
N THR A 212 -3.55 22.22 0.93
CA THR A 212 -3.13 22.43 2.32
C THR A 212 -2.09 23.55 2.33
N ASP A 213 -2.07 24.34 3.40
CA ASP A 213 -1.07 25.40 3.60
C ASP A 213 -0.36 25.16 4.95
N PRO A 214 0.93 24.74 4.95
CA PRO A 214 1.75 24.46 3.77
C PRO A 214 1.33 23.16 3.04
N PRO A 215 1.71 22.99 1.76
CA PRO A 215 1.50 21.74 1.04
C PRO A 215 2.13 20.55 1.75
N MET A 216 1.44 19.42 1.73
CA MET A 216 1.83 18.21 2.44
C MET A 216 2.04 17.04 1.49
N GLY A 217 3.13 16.29 1.67
CA GLY A 217 3.41 15.07 0.91
C GLY A 217 3.21 13.81 1.74
N PHE A 218 2.76 12.73 1.10
CA PHE A 218 2.83 11.37 1.61
C PHE A 218 3.76 10.57 0.69
N TRP A 219 4.84 10.03 1.23
CA TRP A 219 5.92 9.39 0.47
C TRP A 219 6.14 7.96 0.92
N GLN A 220 6.12 7.03 -0.04
CA GLN A 220 6.63 5.68 0.16
C GLN A 220 8.12 5.69 -0.18
N ILE A 221 8.94 5.21 0.76
CA ILE A 221 10.39 5.13 0.62
C ILE A 221 10.79 3.67 0.71
N THR A 222 11.45 3.16 -0.32
CA THR A 222 12.01 1.82 -0.38
C THR A 222 13.54 1.93 -0.33
N PRO A 223 14.18 1.71 0.84
CA PRO A 223 15.61 1.95 1.01
C PRO A 223 16.48 0.85 0.38
N SER A 224 15.96 -0.36 0.20
CA SER A 224 16.66 -1.52 -0.38
C SER A 224 15.74 -2.30 -1.31
N ASN A 225 16.31 -2.95 -2.32
CA ASN A 225 15.62 -3.86 -3.24
C ASN A 225 15.91 -5.35 -2.95
N GLU A 226 16.64 -5.66 -1.88
CA GLU A 226 17.09 -7.04 -1.58
C GLU A 226 15.94 -8.04 -1.38
N PHE A 227 14.78 -7.55 -0.94
CA PHE A 227 13.58 -8.38 -0.77
C PHE A 227 12.80 -8.61 -2.08
N ARG A 228 13.16 -7.93 -3.18
CA ARG A 228 12.40 -8.00 -4.43
C ARG A 228 12.88 -9.13 -5.34
N SER A 229 11.92 -9.87 -5.89
CA SER A 229 12.17 -10.90 -6.90
C SER A 229 12.25 -10.32 -8.32
N GLY A 230 12.79 -11.10 -9.26
CA GLY A 230 12.77 -10.79 -10.70
C GLY A 230 13.85 -9.82 -11.20
N GLY A 231 14.80 -9.42 -10.35
CA GLY A 231 15.96 -8.63 -10.74
C GLY A 231 15.67 -7.13 -10.96
N PRO A 232 16.69 -6.35 -11.33
CA PRO A 232 16.62 -4.88 -11.38
C PRO A 232 15.65 -4.33 -12.43
N LEU A 233 15.41 -5.09 -13.52
CA LEU A 233 14.59 -4.67 -14.66
C LEU A 233 13.10 -5.03 -14.51
N LYS A 234 12.72 -5.89 -13.56
CA LYS A 234 11.30 -6.20 -13.32
C LYS A 234 10.57 -4.92 -12.94
N GLN A 235 9.41 -4.71 -13.57
CA GLN A 235 8.55 -3.56 -13.28
C GLN A 235 7.57 -3.92 -12.18
N ASN A 236 7.38 -3.00 -11.25
CA ASN A 236 6.36 -3.07 -10.21
C ASN A 236 5.55 -1.79 -10.17
N LEU A 237 4.31 -1.89 -9.69
CA LEU A 237 3.44 -0.75 -9.47
C LEU A 237 4.03 0.16 -8.38
N THR A 238 3.73 1.45 -8.48
CA THR A 238 4.16 2.45 -7.49
C THR A 238 2.94 3.17 -6.91
N SER A 239 2.76 4.45 -7.19
CA SER A 239 1.52 5.19 -6.91
C SER A 239 0.61 5.20 -8.15
N HIS A 240 -0.71 5.24 -7.95
CA HIS A 240 -1.68 5.31 -9.05
C HIS A 240 -3.03 5.92 -8.61
N VAL A 241 -3.90 6.23 -9.58
CA VAL A 241 -5.23 6.85 -9.38
C VAL A 241 -6.04 6.18 -8.26
N GLY A 242 -6.81 7.00 -7.53
CA GLY A 242 -7.50 6.62 -6.30
C GLY A 242 -6.58 6.78 -5.08
N PRO A 243 -6.00 7.98 -4.93
CA PRO A 243 -4.59 8.23 -4.57
C PRO A 243 -3.99 7.13 -3.71
N THR A 244 -3.49 6.09 -4.40
CA THR A 244 -2.96 4.88 -3.79
C THR A 244 -1.45 4.89 -3.91
N THR A 245 -0.77 4.38 -2.89
CA THR A 245 0.69 4.19 -2.87
C THR A 245 1.00 2.75 -2.46
N LEU A 246 1.83 2.06 -3.25
CA LEU A 246 2.19 0.65 -3.07
C LEU A 246 3.70 0.48 -2.85
N ALA A 247 4.13 -0.57 -2.15
CA ALA A 247 5.55 -0.93 -2.00
C ALA A 247 5.81 -2.42 -2.09
#